data_AF-A0A835ZI20-F1
#
_entry.id   AF-A0A835ZI20-F1
#
_cell.length_a   1.000
_cell.length_b   1.000
_cell.length_c   1.000
_cell.angle_alpha   90.00
_cell.angle_beta   90.00
_cell.angle_gamma   90.00
#
_symmetry.space_group_name_H-M   'P 1'
#
loop_
_entity.id
_entity.type
_entity.pdbx_description
1 polymer ?
#
loop_
_entity_poly.entity_id
_entity_poly.type
_entity_poly.pdbx_seq_one_letter_code
_entity_poly.pdbx_strand_id
1 'polypeptide(L)'
;MMRLNGTGDPSGGCGEGFSFAQKPAEASGPFDNLPKNFQLDQLAIRKVTGTSADLRKLNMRELEKQLVDLGMDRESVAHLKRWDRVQMISHMANMAVTHNTQDAASVSRFTRKPRKSTAGEKKQYRHNIQEIWERQAHALS
;
A
#
# COMPACT_ATOMS: atom_id res chain seq x y z
N MET A 1 -15.42 10.46 4.00
CA MET A 1 -15.63 10.95 2.61
C MET A 1 -16.78 10.16 2.00
N MET A 2 -17.58 10.78 1.14
CA MET A 2 -18.73 10.11 0.52
C MET A 2 -18.29 9.39 -0.75
N ARG A 3 -19.13 8.50 -1.27
CA ARG A 3 -18.90 7.80 -2.52
C ARG A 3 -19.54 8.65 -3.62
N LEU A 4 -18.75 9.54 -4.23
CA LEU A 4 -19.24 10.55 -5.18
C LEU A 4 -19.91 9.97 -6.44
N ASN A 5 -19.52 8.76 -6.86
CA ASN A 5 -20.08 8.07 -8.03
C ASN A 5 -20.65 6.70 -7.63
N GLY A 6 -21.73 6.26 -8.26
CA GLY A 6 -22.30 4.93 -8.08
C GLY A 6 -23.81 4.90 -8.23
N THR A 7 -24.46 3.91 -7.65
CA THR A 7 -25.92 3.70 -7.73
C THR A 7 -26.75 4.83 -7.12
N GLY A 8 -26.14 5.72 -6.33
CA GLY A 8 -26.79 6.91 -5.79
C GLY A 8 -26.70 8.14 -6.70
N ASP A 9 -26.18 8.01 -7.92
CA ASP A 9 -26.08 9.10 -8.89
C ASP A 9 -27.46 9.37 -9.54
N PRO A 10 -28.05 10.57 -9.37
CA PRO A 10 -29.35 10.91 -9.93
C PRO A 10 -29.34 11.10 -11.46
N SER A 11 -28.19 11.24 -12.10
CA SER A 11 -28.06 11.40 -13.56
C SER A 11 -28.25 10.08 -14.34
N GLY A 12 -28.76 9.02 -13.71
CA GLY A 12 -28.91 7.71 -14.35
C GLY A 12 -27.59 7.00 -14.61
N GLY A 13 -26.50 7.43 -13.97
CA GLY A 13 -25.16 6.86 -14.14
C GLY A 13 -24.29 7.56 -15.19
N CYS A 14 -24.73 8.71 -15.71
CA CYS A 14 -23.93 9.55 -16.61
C CYS A 14 -22.73 10.21 -15.91
N GLY A 15 -22.67 10.19 -14.58
CA GLY A 15 -21.55 10.76 -13.81
C GLY A 15 -21.58 12.29 -13.72
N GLU A 16 -22.78 12.86 -13.90
CA GLU A 16 -23.08 14.30 -13.81
C GLU A 16 -23.77 14.65 -12.49
N GLY A 17 -24.11 13.65 -11.68
CA GLY A 17 -24.75 13.81 -10.37
C GLY A 17 -23.88 13.28 -9.23
N PHE A 18 -24.05 13.87 -8.05
CA PHE A 18 -23.37 13.41 -6.85
C PHE A 18 -24.13 12.26 -6.20
N SER A 19 -23.42 11.16 -5.94
CA SER A 19 -23.88 10.11 -5.04
C SER A 19 -23.52 10.43 -3.60
N PHE A 20 -24.53 10.43 -2.72
CA PHE A 20 -24.38 10.71 -1.29
C PHE A 20 -24.25 9.45 -0.42
N ALA A 21 -23.90 8.30 -1.02
CA ALA A 21 -23.62 7.09 -0.25
C ALA A 21 -22.35 7.25 0.62
N GLN A 22 -22.36 6.72 1.84
CA GLN A 22 -21.16 6.66 2.66
C GLN A 22 -20.13 5.72 2.02
N LYS A 23 -18.86 6.15 1.89
CA LYS A 23 -17.82 5.19 1.55
C LYS A 23 -17.69 4.19 2.69
N PRO A 24 -17.64 2.87 2.41
CA PRO A 24 -17.21 1.93 3.42
C PRO A 24 -15.83 2.38 3.91
N ALA A 25 -15.60 2.31 5.23
CA ALA A 25 -14.26 2.54 5.76
C ALA A 25 -13.32 1.59 5.00
N GLU A 26 -12.29 2.11 4.33
CA GLU A 26 -11.30 1.22 3.71
C GLU A 26 -10.71 0.39 4.84
N ALA A 27 -11.09 -0.89 4.88
CA ALA A 27 -10.61 -1.87 5.83
C ALA A 27 -9.09 -1.79 5.82
N SER A 28 -8.54 -1.20 6.87
CA SER A 28 -7.12 -0.84 6.91
C SER A 28 -6.22 -2.05 7.17
N GLY A 29 -6.79 -3.27 7.11
CA GLY A 29 -6.11 -4.54 7.23
C GLY A 29 -6.70 -5.61 6.28
N PRO A 30 -5.88 -6.57 5.82
CA PRO A 30 -6.33 -7.65 4.93
C PRO A 30 -7.28 -8.68 5.58
N PHE A 31 -7.75 -8.46 6.81
CA PHE A 31 -8.31 -9.50 7.67
C PHE A 31 -9.76 -9.29 8.09
N ASP A 32 -10.40 -8.20 7.67
CA ASP A 32 -11.81 -7.94 8.03
C ASP A 32 -12.81 -8.88 7.34
N ASN A 33 -12.36 -9.67 6.35
CA ASN A 33 -13.18 -10.70 5.68
C ASN A 33 -12.94 -12.13 6.19
N LEU A 34 -12.13 -12.34 7.24
CA LEU A 34 -11.83 -13.68 7.76
C LEU A 34 -12.64 -13.96 9.05
N PRO A 35 -13.16 -15.18 9.26
CA PRO A 35 -13.92 -15.53 10.47
C PRO A 35 -13.18 -15.13 11.76
N LYS A 36 -13.91 -14.55 12.72
CA LYS A 36 -13.37 -13.99 13.99
C LYS A 36 -12.41 -14.93 14.73
N ASN A 37 -12.58 -16.23 14.57
CA ASN A 37 -11.79 -17.28 15.21
C ASN A 37 -10.32 -17.34 14.72
N PHE A 38 -10.05 -16.85 13.50
CA PHE A 38 -8.69 -16.76 12.92
C PHE A 38 -8.01 -15.41 13.16
N GLN A 39 -8.73 -14.42 13.69
CA GLN A 39 -8.18 -13.08 13.93
C GLN A 39 -7.27 -13.05 15.16
N LEU A 40 -7.56 -13.84 16.21
CA LEU A 40 -6.85 -13.75 17.48
C LEU A 40 -5.39 -14.23 17.40
N ASP A 41 -5.12 -15.34 16.72
CA ASP A 41 -3.75 -15.86 16.54
C ASP A 41 -2.92 -15.02 15.56
N GLN A 42 -3.56 -14.36 14.59
CA GLN A 42 -2.87 -13.49 13.62
C GLN A 42 -2.61 -12.08 14.17
N LEU A 43 -3.35 -11.63 15.19
CA LEU A 43 -3.06 -10.40 15.91
C LEU A 43 -1.74 -10.50 16.71
N ALA A 44 -1.36 -11.70 17.16
CA ALA A 44 -0.07 -11.95 17.82
C ALA A 44 1.11 -11.89 16.83
N ILE A 45 0.90 -12.28 15.57
CA ILE A 45 1.83 -12.03 14.46
C ILE A 45 1.47 -10.67 13.85
N ARG A 46 1.58 -9.61 14.65
CA ARG A 46 1.36 -8.23 14.23
C ARG A 46 2.25 -7.95 13.01
N LYS A 47 1.70 -8.11 11.79
CA LYS A 47 2.38 -7.80 10.53
C LYS A 47 2.91 -6.39 10.65
N VAL A 48 4.24 -6.24 10.70
CA VAL A 48 4.90 -4.94 10.82
C VAL A 48 4.42 -4.10 9.65
N THR A 49 3.85 -2.94 9.99
CA THR A 49 3.13 -1.98 9.16
C THR A 49 3.31 -2.17 7.64
N GLY A 50 2.45 -2.98 7.02
CA GLY A 50 2.32 -3.08 5.56
C GLY A 50 3.35 -3.97 4.83
N THR A 51 4.03 -4.88 5.53
CA THR A 51 4.98 -5.86 4.95
C THR A 51 4.55 -7.29 5.28
N SER A 52 4.78 -8.28 4.40
CA SER A 52 4.39 -9.67 4.66
C SER A 52 5.43 -10.48 5.44
N ALA A 53 6.68 -10.01 5.50
CA ALA A 53 7.76 -10.60 6.29
C ALA A 53 8.53 -9.55 7.11
N ASP A 54 8.88 -9.87 8.35
CA ASP A 54 9.61 -8.98 9.26
C ASP A 54 11.12 -9.24 9.17
N LEU A 55 11.84 -8.30 8.55
CA LEU A 55 13.31 -8.33 8.40
C LEU A 55 14.05 -8.45 9.74
N ARG A 56 13.45 -8.00 10.85
CA ARG A 56 14.08 -8.05 12.17
C ARG A 56 14.15 -9.46 12.75
N LYS A 57 13.34 -10.38 12.21
CA LYS A 57 13.34 -11.79 12.61
C LYS A 57 14.44 -12.60 11.90
N LEU A 58 14.98 -12.10 10.80
CA LEU A 58 16.03 -12.79 10.04
C LEU A 58 17.37 -12.74 10.77
N ASN A 59 18.13 -13.83 10.74
CA ASN A 59 19.49 -13.87 11.28
C ASN A 59 20.48 -13.13 10.36
N MET A 60 21.73 -12.91 10.81
CA MET A 60 22.73 -12.15 10.03
C MET A 60 23.08 -12.79 8.68
N ARG A 61 23.08 -14.13 8.61
CA ARG A 61 23.38 -14.89 7.38
C ARG A 61 22.24 -14.81 6.38
N GLU A 62 21.00 -14.84 6.86
CA GLU A 62 19.80 -14.66 6.03
C GLU A 62 19.74 -13.25 5.44
N LEU A 63 20.02 -12.22 6.26
CA LEU A 63 20.11 -10.83 5.78
C LEU A 63 21.22 -10.67 4.72
N GLU A 64 22.38 -11.31 4.94
CA GLU A 64 23.48 -11.31 3.96
C GLU A 64 23.07 -11.94 2.65
N LYS A 65 22.45 -13.13 2.71
CA LYS A 65 21.95 -13.82 1.53
C LYS A 65 20.98 -12.94 0.74
N GLN A 66 20.03 -12.29 1.41
CA GLN A 66 19.08 -11.40 0.73
C GLN A 66 19.75 -10.21 0.05
N LEU A 67 20.80 -9.62 0.65
CA LEU A 67 21.54 -8.52 0.03
C LEU A 67 22.39 -8.97 -1.17
N VAL A 68 22.97 -10.16 -1.09
CA VAL A 68 23.72 -10.77 -2.21
C VAL A 68 22.77 -11.16 -3.35
N ASP A 69 21.61 -11.73 -3.03
CA ASP A 69 20.55 -12.05 -4.01
C ASP A 69 20.05 -10.77 -4.72
N LEU A 70 20.14 -9.61 -4.04
CA LEU A 70 19.83 -8.28 -4.58
C LEU A 70 21.00 -7.64 -5.37
N GLY A 71 22.12 -8.35 -5.53
CA GLY A 71 23.27 -7.91 -6.32
C GLY A 71 24.35 -7.14 -5.56
N MET A 72 24.32 -7.10 -4.22
CA MET A 72 25.42 -6.51 -3.45
C MET A 72 26.59 -7.47 -3.28
N ASP A 73 27.81 -6.94 -3.36
CA ASP A 73 29.01 -7.71 -3.12
C ASP A 73 29.13 -8.16 -1.64
N ARG A 74 29.63 -9.38 -1.42
CA ARG A 74 29.70 -9.99 -0.10
C ARG A 74 30.64 -9.23 0.83
N GLU A 75 31.74 -8.69 0.33
CA GLU A 75 32.68 -7.91 1.15
C GLU A 75 32.01 -6.63 1.64
N SER A 76 31.26 -5.96 0.77
CA SER A 76 30.50 -4.75 1.15
C SER A 76 29.47 -5.04 2.25
N VAL A 77 28.77 -6.19 2.17
CA VAL A 77 27.76 -6.58 3.16
C VAL A 77 28.40 -6.99 4.49
N ALA A 78 29.59 -7.57 4.46
CA ALA A 78 30.33 -7.99 5.66
C ALA A 78 30.59 -6.82 6.61
N HIS A 79 30.87 -5.63 6.07
CA HIS A 79 31.13 -4.41 6.84
C HIS A 79 29.86 -3.78 7.45
N LEU A 80 28.67 -4.15 6.98
CA LEU A 80 27.40 -3.59 7.46
C LEU A 80 26.98 -4.18 8.79
N LYS A 81 26.59 -3.32 9.74
CA LYS A 81 25.96 -3.74 10.99
C LYS A 81 24.56 -4.28 10.70
N ARG A 82 24.01 -5.04 11.65
CA ARG A 82 22.69 -5.66 11.52
C ARG A 82 21.60 -4.69 11.05
N TRP A 83 21.54 -3.51 11.68
CA TRP A 83 20.52 -2.50 11.35
C TRP A 83 20.71 -1.92 9.95
N ASP A 84 21.96 -1.72 9.51
CA ASP A 84 22.27 -1.23 8.17
C ASP A 84 21.85 -2.25 7.10
N ARG A 85 22.07 -3.55 7.35
CA ARG A 85 21.59 -4.63 6.47
C ARG A 85 20.06 -4.61 6.33
N VAL A 86 19.33 -4.47 7.45
CA VAL A 86 17.86 -4.39 7.45
C VAL A 86 17.36 -3.15 6.69
N GLN A 87 18.00 -1.99 6.90
CA GLN A 87 17.63 -0.75 6.20
C GLN A 87 17.89 -0.86 4.70
N MET A 88 19.01 -1.45 4.30
CA MET A 88 19.39 -1.62 2.90
C MET A 88 18.40 -2.52 2.15
N ILE A 89 18.04 -3.70 2.71
CA ILE A 89 17.02 -4.57 2.11
C ILE A 89 15.68 -3.82 1.98
N SER A 90 15.29 -3.06 3.02
CA SER A 90 14.04 -2.29 2.96
C SER A 90 14.08 -1.20 1.88
N HIS A 91 15.23 -0.55 1.69
CA HIS A 91 15.40 0.49 0.68
C HIS A 91 15.33 -0.12 -0.74
N MET A 92 16.12 -1.16 -0.99
CA MET A 92 16.16 -1.86 -2.27
C MET A 92 14.81 -2.50 -2.63
N ALA A 93 14.10 -3.11 -1.67
CA ALA A 93 12.78 -3.67 -1.90
C ALA A 93 11.76 -2.61 -2.34
N ASN A 94 11.76 -1.44 -1.69
CA ASN A 94 10.88 -0.34 -2.08
C ASN A 94 11.27 0.24 -3.44
N MET A 95 12.57 0.37 -3.73
CA MET A 95 13.06 0.85 -5.03
C MET A 95 12.72 -0.10 -6.18
N ALA A 96 12.83 -1.42 -5.96
CA ALA A 96 12.51 -2.42 -6.98
C ALA A 96 11.04 -2.35 -7.41
N VAL A 97 10.13 -2.08 -6.47
CA VAL A 97 8.70 -1.90 -6.77
C VAL A 97 8.42 -0.56 -7.46
N THR A 98 9.12 0.52 -7.10
CA THR A 98 8.94 1.81 -7.81
C THR A 98 9.48 1.77 -9.24
N HIS A 99 10.56 1.03 -9.49
CA HIS A 99 11.20 0.95 -10.81
C HIS A 99 10.78 -0.27 -11.65
N ASN A 100 9.88 -1.11 -11.14
CA ASN A 100 9.38 -2.33 -11.81
C ASN A 100 10.50 -3.24 -12.36
N THR A 101 11.58 -3.39 -11.61
CA THR A 101 12.72 -4.25 -12.00
C THR A 101 12.39 -5.73 -11.83
N GLN A 102 13.02 -6.61 -12.63
CA GLN A 102 12.76 -8.05 -12.65
C GLN A 102 12.97 -8.74 -11.28
N ASP A 103 13.80 -8.17 -10.41
CA ASP A 103 14.05 -8.66 -9.05
C ASP A 103 12.91 -8.39 -8.05
N ALA A 104 11.89 -7.61 -8.44
CA ALA A 104 10.76 -7.24 -7.59
C ALA A 104 10.01 -8.46 -7.03
N ALA A 105 9.99 -9.59 -7.73
CA ALA A 105 9.34 -10.82 -7.25
C ALA A 105 10.00 -11.38 -5.98
N SER A 106 11.33 -11.31 -5.86
CA SER A 106 12.07 -11.86 -4.72
C SER A 106 11.91 -11.02 -3.44
N VAL A 107 11.74 -9.70 -3.60
CA VAL A 107 11.67 -8.71 -2.50
C VAL A 107 10.28 -8.12 -2.27
N SER A 108 9.29 -8.49 -3.08
CA SER A 108 7.89 -8.05 -2.94
C SER A 108 7.35 -8.26 -1.52
N ARG A 109 7.75 -9.37 -0.86
CA ARG A 109 7.35 -9.66 0.54
C ARG A 109 7.88 -8.66 1.57
N PHE A 110 8.97 -7.95 1.27
CA PHE A 110 9.59 -6.94 2.12
C PHE A 110 9.19 -5.51 1.74
N THR A 111 8.45 -5.35 0.64
CA THR A 111 7.97 -4.04 0.20
C THR A 111 6.89 -3.54 1.14
N ARG A 112 7.01 -2.28 1.55
CA ARG A 112 5.94 -1.61 2.29
C ARG A 112 4.90 -1.11 1.31
N LYS A 113 3.67 -1.62 1.39
CA LYS A 113 2.56 -1.07 0.59
C LYS A 113 2.39 0.43 0.94
N PRO A 114 2.45 1.35 -0.05
CA PRO A 114 2.23 2.76 0.23
C PRO A 114 0.81 2.94 0.79
N ARG A 115 0.72 3.50 2.00
CA ARG A 115 -0.59 3.92 2.53
C ARG A 115 -0.97 5.20 1.83
N LYS A 116 -2.16 5.24 1.22
CA LYS A 116 -2.72 6.50 0.72
C LYS A 116 -2.73 7.48 1.89
N SER A 117 -1.98 8.57 1.76
CA SER A 117 -1.96 9.62 2.78
C SER A 117 -3.37 10.19 2.90
N THR A 118 -3.85 10.40 4.13
CA THR A 118 -5.15 11.04 4.38
C THR A 118 -5.24 12.41 3.71
N ALA A 119 -4.12 13.14 3.61
CA ALA A 119 -4.06 14.40 2.87
C ALA A 119 -4.22 14.20 1.36
N GLY A 120 -3.54 13.18 0.80
CA GLY A 120 -3.67 12.81 -0.61
C GLY A 120 -5.09 12.36 -0.96
N GLU A 121 -5.72 11.57 -0.08
CA GLU A 121 -7.10 11.11 -0.26
C GLU A 121 -8.09 12.29 -0.25
N LYS A 122 -7.93 13.25 0.67
CA LYS A 122 -8.73 14.48 0.69
C LYS A 122 -8.51 15.33 -0.57
N LYS A 123 -7.28 15.45 -1.06
CA LYS A 123 -6.97 16.19 -2.29
C LYS A 123 -7.65 15.55 -3.50
N GLN A 124 -7.52 14.23 -3.66
CA GLN A 124 -8.19 13.49 -4.73
C GLN A 124 -9.71 13.61 -4.62
N TYR A 125 -10.26 13.53 -3.41
CA TYR A 125 -11.69 13.68 -3.19
C TYR A 125 -12.21 15.06 -3.65
N ARG A 126 -11.49 16.14 -3.33
CA ARG A 126 -11.83 17.49 -3.80
C ARG A 126 -11.74 17.62 -5.32
N HIS A 127 -10.72 17.03 -5.93
CA HIS A 127 -10.56 17.02 -7.38
C HIS A 127 -11.74 16.33 -8.06
N ASN A 128 -12.14 15.15 -7.58
CA ASN A 128 -13.30 14.43 -8.11
C ASN A 128 -14.61 15.22 -7.93
N ILE A 129 -14.77 15.99 -6.84
CA ILE A 129 -15.94 16.87 -6.68
C ILE A 129 -15.97 17.92 -7.79
N GLN A 130 -14.82 18.54 -8.06
CA GLN A 130 -14.70 19.56 -9.08
C GLN A 130 -15.06 19.03 -10.47
N GLU A 131 -14.56 17.84 -10.84
CA GLU A 131 -14.87 17.21 -12.14
C GLU A 131 -16.37 16.95 -12.31
N ILE A 132 -17.05 16.43 -11.28
CA ILE A 132 -18.49 16.15 -11.34
C ILE A 132 -19.26 17.46 -11.47
N TRP A 133 -18.86 18.49 -10.72
CA TRP A 133 -19.49 19.81 -10.79
C TRP A 133 -19.34 20.44 -12.18
N GLU A 134 -18.17 20.35 -12.80
CA GLU A 134 -17.94 20.87 -14.15
C GLU A 134 -18.81 20.16 -15.19
N ARG A 135 -18.93 18.83 -15.10
CA ARG A 135 -19.83 18.05 -15.97
C ARG A 135 -21.29 18.42 -15.75
N GLN A 136 -21.71 18.55 -14.50
CA GLN A 136 -23.05 18.97 -14.14
C GLN A 136 -23.37 20.35 -14.70
N ALA A 137 -22.44 21.30 -14.56
CA ALA A 137 -22.59 22.66 -15.05
C ALA A 137 -22.71 22.68 -16.59
N HIS A 138 -21.92 21.86 -17.29
CA HIS A 138 -21.98 21.75 -18.74
C HIS A 138 -23.28 21.10 -19.25
N ALA A 139 -23.78 20.08 -18.54
CA ALA A 139 -25.01 19.38 -18.93
C ALA A 139 -26.28 20.22 -18.69
N LEU A 140 -26.23 21.15 -17.73
CA LEU A 140 -27.35 22.00 -17.33
C LEU A 140 -27.29 23.44 -17.88
N SER A 141 -26.21 23.82 -18.57
CA SER A 141 -26.06 25.09 -19.28
C SER A 141 -26.62 25.02 -20.69
#